data_AF-A0A0W0ZIY6-F1
#
_entry.id   AF-A0A0W0ZIY6-F1
#
_cell.length_a   1.000
_cell.length_b   1.000
_cell.length_c   1.000
_cell.angle_alpha   90.00
_cell.angle_beta   90.00
_cell.angle_gamma   90.00
#
_symmetry.space_group_name_H-M   'P 1'
#
loop_
_entity.id
_entity.type
_entity.pdbx_description
1 polymer ?
#
loop_
_entity_poly.entity_id
_entity_poly.type
_entity_poly.pdbx_seq_one_letter_code
_entity_poly.pdbx_strand_id
1 'polypeptide(L)'
;MFEKDPSDVSSNGITVTRMVKKLTPDPKYRSADFFDKCAVAPDSKIEPEQITIQASTTAPPTAKVEDLNIPEFLLKDMSAEEIVHIANQLMRFAYDPLDVAAHLKELDAELGQLMQESQTIPSQEGYPAYLIAGRGNFIPGAPPDDYQPLKKARMLDTLLLKHENTRDLNKNGYVVKFIGFVSSMIADRVISSGQLFNENKQIDRVLLHGSYSHRLLLAAFAHAIEKGGIDLSLKSGKKLNFVQLLEMLVLVKTKNNLSLWEMVLDTVEDSERAANDPLDSKQFSFSCRSPFVLNSLLLCFGKELGLPNLQTYLLDSHYKAAYEMVLRSKEKIAAKGKTHYSQLDIANETIYERSMEHFSMMAESYGEVGGNSPFTLDEFAMLSDSRYVGSLWGPSVRIKMSSPQKPGTYSSWMDFFQSKSTTKEPESSQSKKHARPTTDESDEVGEKFGKKRQ
;
A
#
# COMPACT_ATOMS: atom_id res chain seq x y z
N MET A 1 -12.39 35.54 34.19
CA MET A 1 -12.87 34.93 32.94
C MET A 1 -11.93 33.77 32.71
N PHE A 2 -12.35 32.56 33.10
CA PHE A 2 -11.45 31.42 33.22
C PHE A 2 -11.06 30.90 31.85
N GLU A 3 -9.74 30.81 31.63
CA GLU A 3 -9.12 30.19 30.47
C GLU A 3 -9.58 28.73 30.37
N LYS A 4 -10.00 28.34 29.16
CA LYS A 4 -10.27 26.95 28.83
C LYS A 4 -8.94 26.20 28.82
N ASP A 5 -8.89 25.14 29.61
CA ASP A 5 -7.87 24.10 29.60
C ASP A 5 -7.75 23.50 28.17
N PRO A 6 -6.55 23.42 27.56
CA PRO A 6 -6.36 22.91 26.19
C PRO A 6 -6.47 21.37 26.08
N SER A 7 -7.04 20.71 27.08
CA SER A 7 -7.22 19.26 27.16
C SER A 7 -8.57 18.76 26.64
N ASP A 8 -9.47 19.65 26.21
CA ASP A 8 -10.78 19.27 25.63
C ASP A 8 -10.76 19.37 24.09
N VAL A 9 -10.19 18.37 23.43
CA VAL A 9 -10.39 18.15 21.98
C VAL A 9 -11.38 16.99 21.84
N SER A 10 -12.67 17.29 21.96
CA SER A 10 -13.69 16.40 21.40
C SER A 10 -13.65 16.54 19.87
N SER A 11 -12.71 15.86 19.22
CA SER A 11 -12.83 15.60 17.78
C SER A 11 -14.13 14.79 17.62
N ASN A 12 -15.17 15.41 17.08
CA ASN A 12 -16.40 14.70 16.73
C ASN A 12 -16.03 13.68 15.65
N GLY A 13 -15.93 12.40 16.02
CA GLY A 13 -15.60 11.32 15.11
C GLY A 13 -16.52 11.27 13.89
N ILE A 14 -16.04 10.67 12.81
CA ILE A 14 -16.84 10.44 11.59
C ILE A 14 -17.40 9.01 11.68
N THR A 15 -18.72 8.88 11.85
CA THR A 15 -19.40 7.58 11.87
C THR A 15 -20.00 7.26 10.51
N VAL A 16 -19.70 6.07 10.00
CA VAL A 16 -20.12 5.59 8.68
C VAL A 16 -20.67 4.18 8.80
N THR A 17 -21.66 3.83 7.97
CA THR A 17 -22.12 2.45 7.86
C THR A 17 -21.45 1.79 6.64
N ARG A 18 -20.87 0.61 6.84
CA ARG A 18 -20.24 -0.20 5.79
C ARG A 18 -20.65 -1.65 5.88
N MET A 19 -20.73 -2.32 4.73
CA MET A 19 -20.80 -3.79 4.73
C MET A 19 -19.42 -4.33 5.07
N VAL A 20 -19.32 -5.09 6.15
CA VAL A 20 -18.08 -5.73 6.59
C VAL A 20 -18.22 -7.23 6.42
N LYS A 21 -17.32 -7.81 5.63
CA LYS A 21 -17.17 -9.24 5.42
C LYS A 21 -16.15 -9.78 6.41
N LYS A 22 -16.63 -10.54 7.39
CA LYS A 22 -15.81 -11.27 8.35
C LYS A 22 -15.52 -12.64 7.78
N LEU A 23 -14.27 -12.87 7.42
CA LEU A 23 -13.80 -14.16 6.94
C LEU A 23 -13.53 -15.06 8.14
N THR A 24 -14.11 -16.26 8.14
CA THR A 24 -13.93 -17.24 9.20
C THR A 24 -13.20 -18.46 8.65
N PRO A 25 -12.22 -19.03 9.39
CA PRO A 25 -11.59 -20.27 8.98
C PRO A 25 -12.66 -21.35 8.80
N ASP A 26 -12.72 -21.97 7.61
CA ASP A 26 -13.63 -23.10 7.36
C ASP A 26 -13.17 -24.30 8.21
N PRO A 27 -13.94 -24.72 9.23
CA PRO A 27 -13.54 -25.79 10.13
C PRO A 27 -13.59 -27.17 9.47
N LYS A 28 -14.20 -27.30 8.29
CA LYS A 28 -14.33 -28.55 7.53
C LYS A 28 -13.21 -28.70 6.50
N TYR A 29 -12.53 -27.62 6.14
CA TYR A 29 -11.45 -27.64 5.15
C TYR A 29 -10.14 -28.17 5.75
N ARG A 30 -9.63 -29.29 5.21
CA ARG A 30 -8.49 -30.03 5.79
C ARG A 30 -7.14 -29.85 5.08
N SER A 31 -7.09 -29.23 3.89
CA SER A 31 -5.79 -29.02 3.21
C SER A 31 -5.03 -27.85 3.83
N ALA A 32 -3.74 -28.05 4.08
CA ALA A 32 -2.83 -27.00 4.49
C ALA A 32 -2.32 -26.17 3.29
N ASP A 33 -2.55 -26.63 2.05
CA ASP A 33 -2.10 -25.94 0.86
C ASP A 33 -3.04 -24.77 0.50
N PHE A 34 -2.47 -23.57 0.42
CA PHE A 34 -3.17 -22.36 0.02
C PHE A 34 -3.84 -22.50 -1.37
N PHE A 35 -3.16 -23.15 -2.33
CA PHE A 35 -3.68 -23.23 -3.70
C PHE A 35 -4.91 -24.13 -3.80
N ASP A 36 -4.98 -25.16 -2.95
CA ASP A 36 -6.18 -25.99 -2.87
C ASP A 36 -7.34 -25.20 -2.22
N LYS A 37 -7.05 -24.30 -1.28
CA LYS A 37 -8.06 -23.44 -0.63
C LYS A 37 -8.71 -22.47 -1.62
N CYS A 38 -7.98 -22.03 -2.63
CA CYS A 38 -8.50 -21.16 -3.70
C CYS A 38 -9.63 -21.80 -4.51
N ALA A 39 -9.77 -23.13 -4.50
CA ALA A 39 -10.85 -23.82 -5.21
C ALA A 39 -12.20 -23.82 -4.44
N VAL A 40 -12.22 -23.31 -3.20
CA VAL A 40 -13.43 -23.27 -2.35
C VAL A 40 -13.65 -21.86 -1.85
N ALA A 41 -14.89 -21.36 -1.92
CA ALA A 41 -15.25 -20.06 -1.37
C ALA A 41 -15.00 -19.99 0.14
N PRO A 42 -14.48 -18.88 0.69
CA PRO A 42 -14.31 -18.74 2.13
C PRO A 42 -15.65 -18.70 2.87
N ASP A 43 -15.71 -19.39 4.01
CA ASP A 43 -16.79 -19.18 4.96
C ASP A 43 -16.74 -17.74 5.45
N SER A 44 -17.86 -17.05 5.35
CA SER A 44 -17.91 -15.63 5.67
C SER A 44 -19.30 -15.17 6.04
N LYS A 45 -19.34 -14.09 6.83
CA LYS A 45 -20.55 -13.35 7.13
C LYS A 45 -20.36 -11.91 6.70
N ILE A 46 -21.28 -11.40 5.89
CA ILE A 46 -21.33 -9.99 5.52
C ILE A 46 -22.45 -9.34 6.32
N GLU A 47 -22.11 -8.31 7.09
CA GLU A 47 -23.07 -7.57 7.90
C GLU A 47 -22.80 -6.06 7.85
N PRO A 48 -23.83 -5.22 7.94
CA PRO A 48 -23.63 -3.78 8.07
C PRO A 48 -23.07 -3.47 9.45
N GLU A 49 -22.01 -2.67 9.50
CA GLU A 49 -21.38 -2.20 10.72
C GLU A 49 -21.26 -0.68 10.72
N GLN A 50 -21.49 -0.09 11.89
CA GLN A 50 -21.15 1.31 12.14
C GLN A 50 -19.68 1.39 12.56
N ILE A 51 -18.91 2.14 11.78
CA ILE A 51 -17.48 2.35 11.99
C ILE A 51 -17.30 3.82 12.32
N THR A 52 -16.67 4.12 13.45
CA THR A 52 -16.39 5.50 13.87
C THR A 52 -14.90 5.77 13.77
N ILE A 53 -14.53 6.68 12.87
CA ILE A 53 -13.16 7.13 12.67
C ILE A 53 -12.92 8.31 13.59
N GLN A 54 -12.08 8.13 14.59
CA GLN A 54 -11.74 9.13 15.59
C GLN A 54 -10.39 8.80 16.22
N ALA A 55 -9.78 9.80 16.86
CA ALA A 55 -8.65 9.57 17.75
C ALA A 55 -9.04 8.56 18.85
N SER A 56 -8.10 7.71 19.24
CA SER A 56 -8.33 6.77 20.35
C SER A 56 -8.66 7.53 21.63
N THR A 57 -9.53 6.95 22.46
CA THR A 57 -9.84 7.48 23.80
C THR A 57 -8.68 7.31 24.78
N THR A 58 -7.72 6.43 24.47
CA THR A 58 -6.47 6.30 25.21
C THR A 58 -5.53 7.44 24.85
N ALA A 59 -4.86 8.02 25.85
CA ALA A 59 -3.88 9.07 25.61
C ALA A 59 -2.78 8.62 24.62
N PRO A 60 -2.28 9.51 23.74
CA PRO A 60 -1.16 9.18 22.88
C PRO A 60 0.06 8.82 23.73
N PRO A 61 0.88 7.86 23.30
CA PRO A 61 2.12 7.55 23.98
C PRO A 61 3.07 8.75 23.95
N THR A 62 3.96 8.79 24.94
CA THR A 62 4.93 9.87 25.11
C THR A 62 6.32 9.30 25.37
N ALA A 63 7.32 9.97 24.85
CA ALA A 63 8.72 9.75 25.18
C ALA A 63 9.10 10.60 26.40
N LYS A 64 10.06 10.11 27.18
CA LYS A 64 10.67 10.82 28.30
C LYS A 64 12.18 10.80 28.17
N VAL A 65 12.84 11.83 28.70
CA VAL A 65 14.30 11.99 28.57
C VAL A 65 15.04 10.78 29.13
N GLU A 66 14.61 10.29 30.29
CA GLU A 66 15.20 9.16 30.98
C GLU A 66 15.11 7.83 30.20
N ASP A 67 14.24 7.73 29.20
CA ASP A 67 14.01 6.51 28.42
C ASP A 67 14.79 6.48 27.10
N LEU A 68 15.51 7.56 26.77
CA LEU A 68 16.19 7.74 25.49
C LEU A 68 17.72 7.62 25.60
N ASN A 69 18.29 6.95 24.61
CA ASN A 69 19.69 6.98 24.22
C ASN A 69 19.87 8.04 23.12
N ILE A 70 20.41 9.19 23.48
CA ILE A 70 20.62 10.33 22.57
C ILE A 70 22.11 10.42 22.22
N PRO A 71 22.48 10.37 20.92
CA PRO A 71 23.86 10.60 20.50
C PRO A 71 24.42 11.94 20.95
N GLU A 72 25.64 11.95 21.52
CA GLU A 72 26.27 13.16 22.07
C GLU A 72 26.40 14.31 21.08
N PHE A 73 26.54 14.03 19.79
CA PHE A 73 26.67 15.08 18.79
C PHE A 73 25.35 15.83 18.56
N LEU A 74 24.18 15.19 18.73
CA LEU A 74 22.89 15.89 18.67
C LEU A 74 22.76 16.83 19.88
N LEU A 75 23.26 16.41 21.04
CA LEU A 75 23.24 17.21 22.27
C LEU A 75 24.09 18.49 22.20
N LYS A 76 24.92 18.67 21.15
CA LYS A 76 25.65 19.91 20.89
C LYS A 76 24.75 21.03 20.35
N ASP A 77 23.69 20.67 19.64
CA ASP A 77 22.81 21.60 18.95
C ASP A 77 21.39 21.67 19.54
N MET A 78 20.95 20.62 20.24
CA MET A 78 19.59 20.47 20.81
C MET A 78 19.62 19.79 22.18
N SER A 79 18.77 20.23 23.11
CA SER A 79 18.63 19.60 24.44
C SER A 79 17.76 18.35 24.39
N ALA A 80 17.92 17.44 25.36
CA ALA A 80 17.11 16.23 25.44
C ALA A 80 15.61 16.53 25.58
N GLU A 81 15.27 17.60 26.31
CA GLU A 81 13.89 18.06 26.47
C GLU A 81 13.30 18.59 25.16
N GLU A 82 14.10 19.24 24.31
CA GLU A 82 13.66 19.70 22.99
C GLU A 82 13.37 18.52 22.06
N ILE A 83 14.23 17.51 22.06
CA ILE A 83 14.02 16.27 21.29
C ILE A 83 12.71 15.60 21.73
N VAL A 84 12.51 15.42 23.03
CA VAL A 84 11.29 14.83 23.59
C VAL A 84 10.06 15.67 23.25
N HIS A 85 10.16 16.98 23.34
CA HIS A 85 9.06 17.89 23.02
C HIS A 85 8.63 17.75 21.54
N ILE A 86 9.58 17.77 20.61
CA ILE A 86 9.31 17.60 19.17
C ILE A 86 8.72 16.20 18.90
N ALA A 87 9.30 15.15 19.47
CA ALA A 87 8.81 13.78 19.30
C ALA A 87 7.37 13.61 19.81
N ASN A 88 7.05 14.19 20.97
CA ASN A 88 5.72 14.11 21.56
C ASN A 88 4.67 14.92 20.76
N GLN A 89 5.05 16.05 20.16
CA GLN A 89 4.17 16.77 19.23
C GLN A 89 3.83 15.91 18.01
N LEU A 90 4.84 15.26 17.41
CA LEU A 90 4.66 14.39 16.25
C LEU A 90 3.81 13.15 16.57
N MET A 91 4.08 12.49 17.71
CA MET A 91 3.27 11.34 18.16
C MET A 91 1.81 11.75 18.39
N ARG A 92 1.56 12.89 19.04
CA ARG A 92 0.20 13.38 19.27
C ARG A 92 -0.51 13.69 17.95
N PHE A 93 0.18 14.34 17.01
CA PHE A 93 -0.38 14.66 15.69
C PHE A 93 -0.76 13.39 14.92
N ALA A 94 0.17 12.43 14.79
CA ALA A 94 -0.05 11.21 14.04
C ALA A 94 -1.02 10.23 14.71
N TYR A 95 -1.40 10.48 15.96
CA TYR A 95 -2.37 9.66 16.67
C TYR A 95 -3.83 9.99 16.29
N ASP A 96 -4.09 11.18 15.74
CA ASP A 96 -5.43 11.60 15.32
C ASP A 96 -5.61 11.47 13.79
N PRO A 97 -6.48 10.56 13.32
CA PRO A 97 -6.70 10.35 11.90
C PRO A 97 -7.37 11.54 11.20
N LEU A 98 -8.19 12.31 11.92
CA LEU A 98 -8.86 13.48 11.34
C LEU A 98 -7.87 14.63 11.13
N ASP A 99 -6.93 14.79 12.06
CA ASP A 99 -5.91 15.84 11.99
C ASP A 99 -4.91 15.54 10.87
N VAL A 100 -4.45 14.29 10.76
CA VAL A 100 -3.63 13.84 9.62
C VAL A 100 -4.37 14.05 8.29
N ALA A 101 -5.65 13.69 8.21
CA ALA A 101 -6.42 13.87 6.98
C ALA A 101 -6.60 15.34 6.60
N ALA A 102 -6.82 16.22 7.57
CA ALA A 102 -6.95 17.65 7.33
C ALA A 102 -5.70 18.24 6.65
N HIS A 103 -4.51 17.78 7.06
CA HIS A 103 -3.21 18.22 6.53
C HIS A 103 -2.82 17.54 5.21
N LEU A 104 -3.62 16.59 4.70
CA LEU A 104 -3.45 15.98 3.39
C LEU A 104 -4.36 16.57 2.30
N LYS A 105 -5.30 17.46 2.65
CA LYS A 105 -6.32 17.98 1.71
C LYS A 105 -5.72 18.78 0.55
N GLU A 106 -4.70 19.59 0.80
CA GLU A 106 -4.03 20.36 -0.27
C GLU A 106 -3.36 19.41 -1.28
N LEU A 107 -2.67 18.37 -0.80
CA LEU A 107 -2.07 17.34 -1.65
C LEU A 107 -3.13 16.53 -2.43
N ASP A 108 -4.25 16.19 -1.79
CA ASP A 108 -5.36 15.49 -2.44
C ASP A 108 -5.95 16.31 -3.59
N ALA A 109 -6.15 17.62 -3.38
CA ALA A 109 -6.65 18.53 -4.41
C ALA A 109 -5.66 18.68 -5.59
N GLU A 110 -4.36 18.83 -5.32
CA GLU A 110 -3.33 18.86 -6.36
C GLU A 110 -3.29 17.55 -7.16
N LEU A 111 -3.42 16.40 -6.49
CA LEU A 111 -3.50 15.11 -7.16
C LEU A 111 -4.77 15.00 -8.02
N GLY A 112 -5.92 15.46 -7.51
CA GLY A 112 -7.18 15.49 -8.24
C GLY A 112 -7.10 16.31 -9.53
N GLN A 113 -6.46 17.49 -9.45
CA GLN A 113 -6.22 18.32 -10.63
C GLN A 113 -5.35 17.59 -11.67
N LEU A 114 -4.24 16.96 -11.25
CA LEU A 114 -3.37 16.19 -12.14
C LEU A 114 -4.11 15.01 -12.80
N MET A 115 -4.95 14.30 -12.03
CA MET A 115 -5.76 13.19 -12.54
C MET A 115 -6.79 13.68 -13.56
N GLN A 116 -7.40 14.85 -13.34
CA GLN A 116 -8.35 15.47 -14.27
C GLN A 116 -7.68 15.90 -15.58
N GLU A 117 -6.58 16.66 -15.49
CA GLU A 117 -5.82 17.12 -16.67
C GLU A 117 -5.32 15.95 -17.53
N SER A 118 -4.98 14.84 -16.86
CA SER A 118 -4.46 13.63 -17.50
C SER A 118 -5.54 12.63 -17.92
N GLN A 119 -6.83 12.98 -17.83
CA GLN A 119 -7.96 12.10 -18.13
C GLN A 119 -7.87 10.73 -17.42
N THR A 120 -7.32 10.73 -16.20
CA THR A 120 -7.15 9.54 -15.35
C THR A 120 -8.18 9.60 -14.22
N ILE A 121 -9.43 9.89 -14.58
CA ILE A 121 -10.57 9.83 -13.68
C ILE A 121 -11.31 8.52 -14.00
N PRO A 122 -11.60 7.66 -13.01
CA PRO A 122 -12.38 6.46 -13.27
C PRO A 122 -13.78 6.83 -13.78
N SER A 123 -14.34 6.01 -14.68
CA SER A 123 -15.67 6.21 -15.24
C SER A 123 -16.81 6.06 -14.21
N GLN A 124 -16.53 5.45 -13.06
CA GLN A 124 -17.44 5.29 -11.91
C GLN A 124 -16.67 5.39 -10.59
N GLU A 125 -17.39 5.62 -9.48
CA GLU A 125 -16.81 5.55 -8.14
C GLU A 125 -16.33 4.12 -7.84
N GLY A 126 -15.03 3.85 -8.03
CA GLY A 126 -14.42 2.51 -7.88
C GLY A 126 -14.25 2.03 -6.44
N TYR A 127 -15.12 2.46 -5.52
CA TYR A 127 -15.06 2.08 -4.10
C TYR A 127 -15.57 0.65 -3.90
N PRO A 128 -15.00 -0.10 -2.93
CA PRO A 128 -15.39 -1.48 -2.70
C PRO A 128 -16.79 -1.57 -2.10
N ALA A 129 -17.58 -2.57 -2.53
CA ALA A 129 -18.93 -2.82 -2.03
C ALA A 129 -18.96 -3.31 -0.57
N TYR A 130 -17.85 -3.90 -0.11
CA TYR A 130 -17.66 -4.37 1.26
C TYR A 130 -16.20 -4.15 1.69
N LEU A 131 -15.98 -4.13 2.99
CA LEU A 131 -14.64 -4.16 3.60
C LEU A 131 -14.39 -5.54 4.20
N ILE A 132 -13.13 -5.94 4.31
CA ILE A 132 -12.70 -7.15 5.01
C ILE A 132 -12.06 -6.73 6.33
N ALA A 133 -12.49 -7.32 7.44
CA ALA A 133 -11.87 -7.09 8.74
C ALA A 133 -10.50 -7.81 8.82
N GLY A 134 -9.44 -7.03 9.09
CA GLY A 134 -8.08 -7.49 9.33
C GLY A 134 -7.71 -7.48 10.82
N ARG A 135 -6.41 -7.60 11.14
CA ARG A 135 -5.89 -7.51 12.50
C ARG A 135 -5.74 -6.03 12.91
N GLY A 136 -6.81 -5.42 13.40
CA GLY A 136 -6.83 -4.00 13.81
C GLY A 136 -6.86 -2.99 12.66
N ASN A 137 -7.21 -3.43 11.45
CA ASN A 137 -7.36 -2.59 10.26
C ASN A 137 -8.42 -3.14 9.31
N PHE A 138 -8.90 -2.32 8.37
CA PHE A 138 -9.76 -2.76 7.27
C PHE A 138 -8.98 -2.93 5.97
N ILE A 139 -9.33 -3.96 5.21
CA ILE A 139 -8.82 -4.21 3.86
C ILE A 139 -9.97 -3.98 2.88
N PRO A 140 -9.79 -3.30 1.74
CA PRO A 140 -10.88 -3.14 0.78
C PRO A 140 -11.30 -4.50 0.20
N GLY A 141 -12.59 -4.66 -0.11
CA GLY A 141 -13.12 -5.81 -0.85
C GLY A 141 -12.59 -5.88 -2.29
N ALA A 142 -13.02 -6.89 -3.04
CA ALA A 142 -12.65 -6.98 -4.45
C ALA A 142 -13.12 -5.75 -5.26
N PRO A 143 -12.39 -5.34 -6.32
CA PRO A 143 -12.86 -4.29 -7.21
C PRO A 143 -14.19 -4.69 -7.86
N PRO A 144 -15.09 -3.73 -8.14
CA PRO A 144 -16.29 -3.99 -8.92
C PRO A 144 -15.98 -4.64 -10.28
N ASP A 145 -16.91 -5.45 -10.81
CA ASP A 145 -16.74 -6.17 -12.07
C ASP A 145 -16.47 -5.25 -13.28
N ASP A 146 -16.98 -4.02 -13.24
CA ASP A 146 -16.82 -3.00 -14.27
C ASP A 146 -15.64 -2.05 -14.03
N TYR A 147 -14.81 -2.31 -13.03
CA TYR A 147 -13.65 -1.47 -12.70
C TYR A 147 -12.59 -1.50 -13.81
N GLN A 148 -12.20 -0.31 -14.29
CA GLN A 148 -11.13 -0.15 -15.27
C GLN A 148 -9.81 0.27 -14.59
N PRO A 149 -8.73 -0.52 -14.68
CA PRO A 149 -7.46 -0.17 -14.04
C PRO A 149 -6.86 1.12 -14.64
N LEU A 150 -6.24 1.95 -13.81
CA LEU A 150 -5.70 3.25 -14.23
C LEU A 150 -4.24 3.17 -14.73
N LYS A 151 -3.89 3.92 -15.77
CA LYS A 151 -2.51 4.23 -16.16
C LYS A 151 -2.09 5.51 -15.44
N LYS A 152 -1.49 5.36 -14.26
CA LYS A 152 -1.26 6.50 -13.34
C LYS A 152 -0.01 7.33 -13.62
N ALA A 153 0.86 6.87 -14.53
CA ALA A 153 2.08 7.59 -14.94
C ALA A 153 2.93 8.19 -13.79
N ARG A 154 2.92 7.57 -12.60
CA ARG A 154 3.63 8.06 -11.39
C ARG A 154 3.19 9.44 -10.88
N MET A 155 1.96 9.90 -11.14
CA MET A 155 1.51 11.25 -10.74
C MET A 155 1.75 11.57 -9.26
N LEU A 156 1.27 10.71 -8.34
CA LEU A 156 1.46 10.93 -6.90
C LEU A 156 2.94 10.92 -6.50
N ASP A 157 3.74 10.04 -7.11
CA ASP A 157 5.17 9.95 -6.80
C ASP A 157 5.93 11.20 -7.25
N THR A 158 5.61 11.73 -8.44
CA THR A 158 6.16 12.99 -8.97
C THR A 158 5.71 14.19 -8.13
N LEU A 159 4.43 14.22 -7.73
CA LEU A 159 3.88 15.28 -6.89
C LEU A 159 4.60 15.30 -5.53
N LEU A 160 4.67 14.16 -4.84
CA LEU A 160 5.39 14.04 -3.58
C LEU A 160 6.87 14.41 -3.74
N LEU A 161 7.55 13.95 -4.80
CA LEU A 161 8.96 14.32 -5.07
C LEU A 161 9.15 15.84 -5.21
N LYS A 162 8.23 16.54 -5.88
CA LYS A 162 8.28 18.00 -6.02
C LYS A 162 8.21 18.67 -4.63
N HIS A 163 7.30 18.22 -3.79
CA HIS A 163 7.12 18.72 -2.41
C HIS A 163 8.28 18.34 -1.49
N GLU A 164 8.84 17.16 -1.64
CA GLU A 164 10.01 16.71 -0.87
C GLU A 164 11.26 17.53 -1.19
N ASN A 165 11.48 17.82 -2.48
CA ASN A 165 12.63 18.61 -2.94
C ASN A 165 12.65 20.03 -2.38
N THR A 166 11.48 20.67 -2.13
CA THR A 166 11.45 22.00 -1.51
C THR A 166 11.89 22.00 -0.05
N ARG A 167 12.00 20.81 0.57
CA ARG A 167 12.36 20.59 1.97
C ARG A 167 13.70 19.88 2.11
N ASP A 168 14.52 19.97 1.06
CA ASP A 168 15.83 19.34 0.96
C ASP A 168 15.84 17.80 1.00
N LEU A 169 14.69 17.16 0.82
CA LEU A 169 14.56 15.71 0.73
C LEU A 169 14.59 15.24 -0.73
N ASN A 170 15.07 14.02 -0.98
CA ASN A 170 15.09 13.39 -2.31
C ASN A 170 15.73 14.24 -3.43
N LYS A 171 16.67 15.13 -3.10
CA LYS A 171 17.29 16.11 -4.03
C LYS A 171 17.83 15.52 -5.33
N ASN A 172 18.17 14.23 -5.33
CA ASN A 172 18.63 13.52 -6.51
C ASN A 172 17.51 13.24 -7.54
N GLY A 173 16.27 13.63 -7.26
CA GLY A 173 15.13 13.52 -8.17
C GLY A 173 14.54 12.11 -8.27
N TYR A 174 14.86 11.23 -7.32
CA TYR A 174 14.33 9.87 -7.29
C TYR A 174 14.04 9.41 -5.85
N VAL A 175 13.20 8.38 -5.76
CA VAL A 175 12.88 7.65 -4.52
C VAL A 175 13.50 6.26 -4.62
N VAL A 176 14.11 5.80 -3.54
CA VAL A 176 14.63 4.42 -3.47
C VAL A 176 13.52 3.43 -3.13
N LYS A 177 13.74 2.17 -3.52
CA LYS A 177 12.84 1.05 -3.28
C LYS A 177 13.56 0.02 -2.43
N PHE A 178 12.95 -0.36 -1.32
CA PHE A 178 13.45 -1.44 -0.47
C PHE A 178 13.00 -2.79 -1.03
N ILE A 179 13.95 -3.68 -1.31
CA ILE A 179 13.73 -5.03 -1.84
C ILE A 179 14.18 -6.02 -0.79
N GLY A 180 13.29 -6.94 -0.41
CA GLY A 180 13.62 -7.93 0.61
C GLY A 180 13.74 -7.32 1.99
N PHE A 181 14.43 -8.03 2.87
CA PHE A 181 14.77 -7.53 4.20
C PHE A 181 15.80 -6.40 4.11
N VAL A 182 15.50 -5.26 4.72
CA VAL A 182 16.43 -4.12 4.89
C VAL A 182 16.65 -3.93 6.37
N SER A 183 17.88 -4.11 6.84
CA SER A 183 18.21 -3.90 8.25
C SER A 183 17.97 -2.45 8.67
N SER A 184 17.57 -2.22 9.92
CA SER A 184 17.40 -0.89 10.50
C SER A 184 18.62 0.01 10.28
N MET A 185 19.85 -0.49 10.42
CA MET A 185 21.07 0.28 10.14
C MET A 185 21.12 0.86 8.71
N ILE A 186 20.65 0.13 7.70
CA ILE A 186 20.62 0.61 6.31
C ILE A 186 19.48 1.61 6.13
N ALA A 187 18.30 1.32 6.67
CA ALA A 187 17.15 2.21 6.62
C ALA A 187 17.46 3.57 7.30
N ASP A 188 18.03 3.54 8.52
CA ASP A 188 18.45 4.71 9.28
C ASP A 188 19.40 5.60 8.45
N ARG A 189 20.40 5.00 7.78
CA ARG A 189 21.36 5.73 6.92
C ARG A 189 20.71 6.35 5.68
N VAL A 190 19.72 5.67 5.10
CA VAL A 190 18.97 6.21 3.95
C VAL A 190 18.15 7.41 4.41
N ILE A 191 17.36 7.25 5.47
CA ILE A 191 16.45 8.29 6.00
C ILE A 191 17.24 9.50 6.51
N SER A 192 18.30 9.29 7.31
CA SER A 192 19.11 10.40 7.86
C SER A 192 19.85 11.20 6.78
N SER A 193 20.03 10.64 5.58
CA SER A 193 20.61 11.35 4.43
C SER A 193 19.60 12.25 3.69
N GLY A 194 18.35 12.31 4.15
CA GLY A 194 17.25 13.01 3.47
C GLY A 194 16.69 12.25 2.26
N GLN A 195 17.03 10.98 2.09
CA GLN A 195 16.47 10.11 1.06
C GLN A 195 15.28 9.35 1.64
N LEU A 196 14.09 9.63 1.14
CA LEU A 196 12.90 8.83 1.43
C LEU A 196 12.80 7.64 0.46
N PHE A 197 12.00 6.68 0.86
CA PHE A 197 11.80 5.43 0.17
C PHE A 197 10.32 5.15 -0.06
N ASN A 198 10.05 4.20 -0.94
CA ASN A 198 8.77 3.55 -1.04
C ASN A 198 9.01 2.04 -0.84
N GLU A 199 8.05 1.33 -0.28
CA GLU A 199 8.09 -0.13 -0.28
C GLU A 199 8.06 -0.69 -1.74
N ASN A 200 8.78 -1.79 -1.97
CA ASN A 200 8.71 -2.53 -3.23
C ASN A 200 7.73 -3.72 -3.15
N LYS A 201 7.53 -4.40 -4.28
CA LYS A 201 6.57 -5.49 -4.58
C LYS A 201 6.60 -6.75 -3.70
N GLN A 202 7.13 -6.72 -2.48
CA GLN A 202 6.68 -7.69 -1.49
C GLN A 202 5.19 -7.40 -1.26
N ILE A 203 4.32 -8.26 -1.82
CA ILE A 203 2.93 -7.89 -2.05
C ILE A 203 2.17 -7.77 -0.72
N ASP A 204 2.56 -8.57 0.27
CA ASP A 204 2.21 -8.39 1.68
C ASP A 204 2.48 -6.96 2.17
N ARG A 205 3.68 -6.42 1.92
CA ARG A 205 4.03 -5.03 2.30
C ARG A 205 3.17 -4.02 1.55
N VAL A 206 3.07 -4.15 0.22
CA VAL A 206 2.36 -3.15 -0.60
C VAL A 206 0.87 -3.09 -0.26
N LEU A 207 0.24 -4.22 0.04
CA LEU A 207 -1.20 -4.28 0.31
C LEU A 207 -1.56 -3.79 1.70
N LEU A 208 -0.75 -4.12 2.72
CA LEU A 208 -1.09 -3.83 4.10
C LEU A 208 -0.41 -2.54 4.59
N HIS A 209 0.91 -2.44 4.43
CA HIS A 209 1.71 -1.30 4.89
C HIS A 209 1.56 -0.08 3.97
N GLY A 210 1.42 -0.30 2.66
CA GLY A 210 1.16 0.73 1.66
C GLY A 210 2.43 1.45 1.17
N SER A 211 2.66 1.48 -0.14
CA SER A 211 3.92 2.01 -0.72
C SER A 211 4.17 3.50 -0.52
N TYR A 212 3.20 4.27 -0.02
CA TYR A 212 3.29 5.72 0.16
C TYR A 212 3.04 6.17 1.61
N SER A 213 2.74 5.25 2.54
CA SER A 213 2.23 5.61 3.87
C SER A 213 3.17 6.53 4.64
N HIS A 214 4.46 6.20 4.72
CA HIS A 214 5.45 7.07 5.38
C HIS A 214 5.55 8.44 4.71
N ARG A 215 5.61 8.49 3.37
CA ARG A 215 5.74 9.77 2.64
C ARG A 215 4.52 10.65 2.79
N LEU A 216 3.32 10.07 2.84
CA LEU A 216 2.07 10.80 3.09
C LEU A 216 2.03 11.33 4.52
N LEU A 217 2.41 10.53 5.52
CA LEU A 217 2.47 11.01 6.90
C LEU A 217 3.52 12.13 7.08
N LEU A 218 4.69 11.99 6.45
CA LEU A 218 5.71 13.06 6.43
C LEU A 218 5.21 14.32 5.71
N ALA A 219 4.41 14.19 4.64
CA ALA A 219 3.78 15.33 3.98
C ALA A 219 2.78 16.04 4.90
N ALA A 220 1.99 15.28 5.67
CA ALA A 220 1.09 15.84 6.67
C ALA A 220 1.85 16.58 7.79
N PHE A 221 2.94 15.99 8.31
CA PHE A 221 3.82 16.69 9.26
C PHE A 221 4.39 17.98 8.68
N ALA A 222 4.87 17.95 7.44
CA ALA A 222 5.44 19.12 6.79
C ALA A 222 4.42 20.26 6.70
N HIS A 223 3.19 19.96 6.29
CA HIS A 223 2.11 20.93 6.24
C HIS A 223 1.76 21.46 7.64
N ALA A 224 1.69 20.60 8.65
CA ALA A 224 1.44 21.01 10.04
C ALA A 224 2.54 21.93 10.59
N ILE A 225 3.82 21.65 10.29
CA ILE A 225 4.96 22.50 10.64
C ILE A 225 4.86 23.87 9.95
N GLU A 226 4.43 23.90 8.70
CA GLU A 226 4.26 25.14 7.91
C GLU A 226 3.10 26.00 8.44
N LYS A 227 2.02 25.37 8.91
CA LYS A 227 0.89 26.07 9.56
C LYS A 227 1.16 26.41 11.04
N GLY A 228 2.28 25.98 11.60
CA GLY A 228 2.65 26.24 13.00
C GLY A 228 1.99 25.31 14.02
N GLY A 229 1.41 24.19 13.59
CA GLY A 229 0.83 23.15 14.46
C GLY A 229 1.88 22.23 15.11
N ILE A 230 3.11 22.20 14.55
CA ILE A 230 4.27 21.49 15.13
C ILE A 230 5.43 22.48 15.18
N ASP A 231 5.94 22.75 16.38
CA ASP A 231 7.07 23.65 16.59
C ASP A 231 8.40 22.88 16.56
N LEU A 232 9.28 23.30 15.64
CA LEU A 232 10.65 22.79 15.49
C LEU A 232 11.70 23.81 15.96
N SER A 233 11.27 24.86 16.68
CA SER A 233 12.15 25.90 17.21
C SER A 233 12.91 25.38 18.42
N LEU A 234 14.20 25.70 18.46
CA LEU A 234 15.08 25.41 19.58
C LEU A 234 15.25 26.67 20.45
N LYS A 235 15.60 26.49 21.72
CA LYS A 235 15.95 27.56 22.67
C LYS A 235 17.10 28.44 22.17
N SER A 236 17.95 27.92 21.28
CA SER A 236 19.01 28.67 20.61
C SER A 236 18.49 29.69 19.58
N GLY A 237 17.19 29.67 19.25
CA GLY A 237 16.58 30.46 18.18
C GLY A 237 16.74 29.86 16.79
N LYS A 238 17.47 28.73 16.64
CA LYS A 238 17.50 27.94 15.41
C LYS A 238 16.18 27.17 15.25
N LYS A 239 15.77 26.94 14.01
CA LYS A 239 14.66 26.03 13.65
C LYS A 239 15.24 24.81 12.93
N LEU A 240 14.87 23.60 13.35
CA LEU A 240 15.31 22.40 12.64
C LEU A 240 14.72 22.37 11.23
N ASN A 241 15.56 22.06 10.25
CA ASN A 241 15.08 21.71 8.93
C ASN A 241 14.58 20.26 8.91
N PHE A 242 13.94 19.87 7.80
CA PHE A 242 13.31 18.56 7.71
C PHE A 242 14.32 17.40 7.70
N VAL A 243 15.51 17.60 7.13
CA VAL A 243 16.59 16.58 7.14
C VAL A 243 17.08 16.33 8.57
N GLN A 244 17.29 17.40 9.35
CA GLN A 244 17.69 17.31 10.76
C GLN A 244 16.61 16.65 11.62
N LEU A 245 15.33 16.91 11.30
CA LEU A 245 14.22 16.22 11.95
C LEU A 245 14.27 14.70 11.68
N LEU A 246 14.46 14.30 10.41
CA LEU A 246 14.57 12.88 10.05
C LEU A 246 15.78 12.20 10.70
N GLU A 247 16.93 12.88 10.72
CA GLU A 247 18.14 12.42 11.40
C GLU A 247 17.88 12.19 12.90
N MET A 248 17.25 13.15 13.59
CA MET A 248 16.85 13.00 14.99
C MET A 248 15.93 11.80 15.20
N LEU A 249 14.92 11.61 14.33
CA LEU A 249 13.95 10.52 14.46
C LEU A 249 14.59 9.13 14.37
N VAL A 250 15.57 8.92 13.49
CA VAL A 250 16.19 7.59 13.33
C VAL A 250 17.37 7.34 14.27
N LEU A 251 18.09 8.39 14.68
CA LEU A 251 19.29 8.24 15.50
C LEU A 251 19.02 8.23 17.00
N VAL A 252 17.96 8.88 17.46
CA VAL A 252 17.54 8.82 18.87
C VAL A 252 16.73 7.56 19.09
N LYS A 253 17.17 6.72 20.04
CA LYS A 253 16.55 5.43 20.31
C LYS A 253 16.13 5.31 21.76
N THR A 254 15.14 4.50 22.07
CA THR A 254 14.78 4.11 23.43
C THR A 254 15.84 3.17 24.01
N LYS A 255 15.77 2.93 25.32
CA LYS A 255 16.56 1.87 25.99
C LYS A 255 16.33 0.47 25.42
N ASN A 256 15.17 0.23 24.82
CA ASN A 256 14.83 -1.02 24.13
C ASN A 256 15.23 -1.00 22.64
N ASN A 257 16.00 -0.01 22.22
CA ASN A 257 16.56 0.15 20.87
C ASN A 257 15.54 0.44 19.75
N LEU A 258 14.30 0.78 20.09
CA LEU A 258 13.33 1.36 19.14
C LEU A 258 13.67 2.83 18.88
N SER A 259 13.79 3.22 17.63
CA SER A 259 13.99 4.61 17.21
C SER A 259 12.74 5.48 17.45
N LEU A 260 12.93 6.80 17.52
CA LEU A 260 11.79 7.73 17.53
C LEU A 260 10.98 7.65 16.22
N TRP A 261 11.60 7.28 15.09
CA TRP A 261 10.90 6.99 13.83
C TRP A 261 9.85 5.89 14.02
N GLU A 262 10.26 4.76 14.60
CA GLU A 262 9.36 3.63 14.91
C GLU A 262 8.25 4.04 15.87
N MET A 263 8.56 4.89 16.86
CA MET A 263 7.55 5.40 17.77
C MET A 263 6.59 6.41 17.10
N VAL A 264 7.05 7.25 16.19
CA VAL A 264 6.26 8.35 15.64
C VAL A 264 5.37 7.91 14.48
N LEU A 265 5.89 7.08 13.57
CA LEU A 265 5.24 6.84 12.27
C LEU A 265 5.41 5.44 11.68
N ASP A 266 6.03 4.50 12.41
CA ASP A 266 6.25 3.13 11.94
C ASP A 266 5.95 2.09 13.04
N THR A 267 4.88 2.30 13.81
CA THR A 267 4.49 1.39 14.91
C THR A 267 3.56 0.27 14.42
N VAL A 268 3.78 -0.95 14.93
CA VAL A 268 2.87 -2.09 14.76
C VAL A 268 1.91 -2.25 15.94
N GLU A 269 2.27 -1.72 17.12
CA GLU A 269 1.50 -1.93 18.35
C GLU A 269 0.09 -1.32 18.27
N ASP A 270 -0.05 -0.20 17.57
CA ASP A 270 -1.33 0.50 17.42
C ASP A 270 -2.32 -0.31 16.57
N SER A 271 -1.81 -1.19 15.69
CA SER A 271 -2.63 -2.16 14.94
C SER A 271 -2.94 -3.42 15.76
N GLU A 272 -2.01 -3.86 16.61
CA GLU A 272 -2.13 -5.13 17.34
C GLU A 272 -2.99 -5.03 18.61
N ARG A 273 -3.03 -3.86 19.26
CA ARG A 273 -3.65 -3.69 20.60
C ARG A 273 -5.16 -3.46 20.60
N ALA A 274 -5.85 -3.61 19.47
CA ALA A 274 -7.29 -3.39 19.40
C ALA A 274 -8.10 -4.39 20.26
N ALA A 275 -7.69 -5.65 20.45
CA ALA A 275 -8.52 -6.64 21.15
C ALA A 275 -7.81 -7.96 21.48
N ASN A 276 -8.34 -8.72 22.45
CA ASN A 276 -8.07 -10.17 22.58
C ASN A 276 -8.63 -10.98 21.39
N ASP A 277 -9.49 -10.37 20.57
CA ASP A 277 -10.02 -10.90 19.32
C ASP A 277 -9.71 -9.91 18.19
N PRO A 278 -8.54 -10.03 17.55
CA PRO A 278 -8.03 -8.95 16.73
C PRO A 278 -8.75 -8.80 15.37
N LEU A 279 -9.72 -9.69 15.07
CA LEU A 279 -10.61 -9.57 13.92
C LEU A 279 -11.96 -8.89 14.27
N ASP A 280 -12.19 -8.55 15.55
CA ASP A 280 -13.37 -7.80 15.96
C ASP A 280 -13.23 -6.31 15.61
N SER A 281 -13.74 -5.95 14.44
CA SER A 281 -13.79 -4.59 13.89
C SER A 281 -14.38 -3.54 14.82
N LYS A 282 -15.20 -3.94 15.81
CA LYS A 282 -15.76 -3.01 16.81
C LYS A 282 -14.73 -2.47 17.78
N GLN A 283 -13.57 -3.11 17.90
CA GLN A 283 -12.52 -2.73 18.83
C GLN A 283 -11.36 -2.01 18.14
N PHE A 284 -11.43 -1.80 16.83
CA PHE A 284 -10.35 -1.16 16.07
C PHE A 284 -10.08 0.27 16.53
N SER A 285 -8.80 0.63 16.55
CA SER A 285 -8.32 1.97 16.84
C SER A 285 -7.59 2.54 15.63
N PHE A 286 -7.77 3.82 15.36
CA PHE A 286 -7.35 4.46 14.11
C PHE A 286 -6.18 5.42 14.29
N SER A 287 -5.08 4.95 14.87
CA SER A 287 -3.84 5.74 14.96
C SER A 287 -3.04 5.68 13.65
N CYS A 288 -2.80 6.84 13.02
CA CYS A 288 -1.99 6.95 11.81
C CYS A 288 -0.50 6.74 12.04
N ARG A 289 -0.04 6.64 13.30
CA ARG A 289 1.35 6.24 13.59
C ARG A 289 1.65 4.85 13.05
N SER A 290 0.63 3.99 12.96
CA SER A 290 0.76 2.72 12.24
C SER A 290 0.55 2.96 10.74
N PRO A 291 1.55 2.67 9.90
CA PRO A 291 1.41 2.75 8.45
C PRO A 291 0.33 1.79 7.92
N PHE A 292 0.07 0.67 8.59
CA PHE A 292 -1.00 -0.27 8.23
C PHE A 292 -2.40 0.36 8.43
N VAL A 293 -2.56 1.09 9.53
CA VAL A 293 -3.81 1.80 9.85
C VAL A 293 -3.97 3.01 8.96
N LEU A 294 -2.91 3.80 8.75
CA LEU A 294 -2.95 4.93 7.82
C LEU A 294 -3.32 4.48 6.40
N ASN A 295 -2.67 3.44 5.88
CA ASN A 295 -2.99 2.87 4.57
C ASN A 295 -4.45 2.40 4.52
N SER A 296 -4.92 1.69 5.57
CA SER A 296 -6.32 1.26 5.69
C SER A 296 -7.30 2.44 5.66
N LEU A 297 -7.03 3.50 6.42
CA LEU A 297 -7.84 4.72 6.44
C LEU A 297 -7.93 5.36 5.06
N LEU A 298 -6.80 5.51 4.38
CA LEU A 298 -6.73 6.11 3.05
C LEU A 298 -7.43 5.25 1.98
N LEU A 299 -7.32 3.93 2.05
CA LEU A 299 -7.95 3.00 1.10
C LEU A 299 -9.45 2.84 1.31
N CYS A 300 -9.90 2.77 2.57
CA CYS A 300 -11.27 2.38 2.92
C CYS A 300 -12.17 3.56 3.25
N PHE A 301 -11.60 4.68 3.72
CA PHE A 301 -12.36 5.82 4.26
C PHE A 301 -11.88 7.19 3.77
N GLY A 302 -11.00 7.24 2.76
CA GLY A 302 -10.43 8.50 2.30
C GLY A 302 -11.50 9.52 1.85
N LYS A 303 -12.56 9.10 1.16
CA LYS A 303 -13.71 9.95 0.77
C LYS A 303 -14.37 10.58 1.98
N GLU A 304 -14.62 9.81 3.03
CA GLU A 304 -15.23 10.29 4.27
C GLU A 304 -14.31 11.25 5.04
N LEU A 305 -13.00 11.03 4.95
CA LEU A 305 -11.96 11.93 5.47
C LEU A 305 -11.73 13.17 4.59
N GLY A 306 -12.41 13.29 3.45
CA GLY A 306 -12.24 14.40 2.51
C GLY A 306 -10.99 14.30 1.63
N LEU A 307 -10.52 13.09 1.37
CA LEU A 307 -9.36 12.71 0.54
C LEU A 307 -9.75 11.73 -0.60
N PRO A 308 -10.76 12.04 -1.44
CA PRO A 308 -11.27 11.11 -2.44
C PRO A 308 -10.28 10.79 -3.57
N ASN A 309 -9.37 11.72 -3.91
CA ASN A 309 -8.43 11.52 -5.01
C ASN A 309 -7.28 10.59 -4.59
N LEU A 310 -6.76 10.79 -3.37
CA LEU A 310 -5.82 9.88 -2.73
C LEU A 310 -6.42 8.48 -2.59
N GLN A 311 -7.66 8.37 -2.10
CA GLN A 311 -8.34 7.07 -2.00
C GLN A 311 -8.40 6.39 -3.37
N THR A 312 -8.90 7.08 -4.39
CA THR A 312 -9.02 6.52 -5.74
C THR A 312 -7.67 6.05 -6.29
N TYR A 313 -6.62 6.87 -6.14
CA TYR A 313 -5.28 6.58 -6.64
C TYR A 313 -4.62 5.39 -5.91
N LEU A 314 -4.75 5.34 -4.58
CA LEU A 314 -4.17 4.30 -3.74
C LEU A 314 -4.94 2.99 -3.89
N LEU A 315 -6.27 3.03 -3.97
CA LEU A 315 -7.12 1.86 -4.18
C LEU A 315 -6.83 1.17 -5.52
N ASP A 316 -6.60 1.94 -6.59
CA ASP A 316 -6.11 1.38 -7.85
C ASP A 316 -4.74 0.68 -7.69
N SER A 317 -3.84 1.20 -6.83
CA SER A 317 -2.55 0.54 -6.56
C SER A 317 -2.75 -0.78 -5.82
N HIS A 318 -3.63 -0.76 -4.82
CA HIS A 318 -4.00 -1.93 -4.03
C HIS A 318 -4.59 -3.02 -4.93
N TYR A 319 -5.61 -2.69 -5.73
CA TYR A 319 -6.23 -3.65 -6.63
C TYR A 319 -5.23 -4.23 -7.62
N LYS A 320 -4.36 -3.41 -8.23
CA LYS A 320 -3.29 -3.92 -9.12
C LYS A 320 -2.36 -4.90 -8.43
N ALA A 321 -1.93 -4.60 -7.21
CA ALA A 321 -1.06 -5.48 -6.44
C ALA A 321 -1.77 -6.80 -6.07
N ALA A 322 -3.03 -6.72 -5.63
CA ALA A 322 -3.81 -7.91 -5.28
C ALA A 322 -4.14 -8.77 -6.50
N TYR A 323 -4.43 -8.14 -7.64
CA TYR A 323 -4.69 -8.84 -8.89
C TYR A 323 -3.42 -9.48 -9.48
N GLU A 324 -2.24 -8.88 -9.29
CA GLU A 324 -0.96 -9.57 -9.57
C GLU A 324 -0.84 -10.88 -8.77
N MET A 325 -1.33 -10.92 -7.52
CA MET A 325 -1.35 -12.16 -6.72
C MET A 325 -2.38 -13.16 -7.22
N VAL A 326 -3.59 -12.70 -7.56
CA VAL A 326 -4.66 -13.55 -8.10
C VAL A 326 -4.14 -14.28 -9.34
N LEU A 327 -3.49 -13.57 -10.26
CA LEU A 327 -2.93 -14.16 -11.47
C LEU A 327 -1.87 -15.22 -11.16
N ARG A 328 -0.90 -14.93 -10.28
CA ARG A 328 0.15 -15.90 -9.90
C ARG A 328 -0.42 -17.14 -9.23
N SER A 329 -1.44 -16.97 -8.39
CA SER A 329 -2.15 -18.08 -7.79
C SER A 329 -2.82 -18.95 -8.85
N LYS A 330 -3.48 -18.34 -9.84
CA LYS A 330 -4.04 -19.07 -10.98
C LYS A 330 -2.98 -19.79 -11.81
N GLU A 331 -1.85 -19.14 -12.11
CA GLU A 331 -0.73 -19.78 -12.84
C GLU A 331 -0.22 -21.02 -12.10
N LYS A 332 -0.04 -20.94 -10.77
CA LYS A 332 0.40 -22.07 -9.95
C LYS A 332 -0.62 -23.20 -9.88
N ILE A 333 -1.91 -22.88 -9.72
CA ILE A 333 -3.01 -23.87 -9.73
C ILE A 333 -3.07 -24.56 -11.11
N ALA A 334 -2.98 -23.78 -12.19
CA ALA A 334 -3.02 -24.28 -13.56
C ALA A 334 -1.84 -25.20 -13.87
N ALA A 335 -0.63 -24.83 -13.43
CA ALA A 335 0.57 -25.64 -13.60
C ALA A 335 0.43 -27.03 -12.93
N LYS A 336 -0.14 -27.10 -11.72
CA LYS A 336 -0.44 -28.38 -11.04
C LYS A 336 -1.41 -29.24 -11.85
N GLY A 337 -2.43 -28.62 -12.44
CA GLY A 337 -3.42 -29.28 -13.29
C GLY A 337 -2.97 -29.52 -14.73
N LYS A 338 -1.74 -29.13 -15.11
CA LYS A 338 -1.23 -29.11 -16.50
C LYS A 338 -2.19 -28.44 -17.49
N THR A 339 -2.81 -27.35 -17.05
CA THR A 339 -3.76 -26.55 -17.86
C THR A 339 -3.27 -25.10 -18.00
N HIS A 340 -3.93 -24.30 -18.84
CA HIS A 340 -3.69 -22.85 -18.90
C HIS A 340 -4.56 -22.13 -17.87
N TYR A 341 -4.06 -21.06 -17.25
CA TYR A 341 -4.77 -20.36 -16.17
C TYR A 341 -6.12 -19.76 -16.59
N SER A 342 -6.28 -19.43 -17.89
CA SER A 342 -7.56 -18.93 -18.44
C SER A 342 -8.65 -20.01 -18.52
N GLN A 343 -8.28 -21.29 -18.36
CA GLN A 343 -9.21 -22.43 -18.37
C GLN A 343 -9.65 -22.83 -16.94
N LEU A 344 -9.13 -22.17 -15.90
CA LEU A 344 -9.55 -22.41 -14.52
C LEU A 344 -10.91 -21.78 -14.26
N ASP A 345 -11.88 -22.60 -13.87
CA ASP A 345 -13.22 -22.18 -13.43
C ASP A 345 -13.20 -21.73 -11.96
N ILE A 346 -12.37 -20.72 -11.66
CA ILE A 346 -12.27 -20.10 -10.34
C ILE A 346 -12.34 -18.59 -10.54
N ALA A 347 -13.32 -17.95 -9.90
CA ALA A 347 -13.49 -16.49 -9.96
C ALA A 347 -12.29 -15.76 -9.35
N ASN A 348 -11.90 -14.62 -9.94
CA ASN A 348 -10.81 -13.79 -9.43
C ASN A 348 -11.11 -13.29 -8.01
N GLU A 349 -12.37 -12.93 -7.74
CA GLU A 349 -12.85 -12.52 -6.42
C GLU A 349 -12.60 -13.62 -5.37
N THR A 350 -12.87 -14.89 -5.68
CA THR A 350 -12.63 -15.99 -4.72
C THR A 350 -11.15 -16.08 -4.32
N ILE A 351 -10.24 -15.96 -5.28
CA ILE A 351 -8.78 -15.98 -5.01
C ILE A 351 -8.35 -14.72 -4.27
N TYR A 352 -8.92 -13.57 -4.61
CA TYR A 352 -8.72 -12.31 -3.90
C TYR A 352 -9.08 -12.46 -2.43
N GLU A 353 -10.28 -12.95 -2.13
CA GLU A 353 -10.77 -13.11 -0.76
C GLU A 353 -9.92 -14.10 0.04
N ARG A 354 -9.54 -15.24 -0.54
CA ARG A 354 -8.61 -16.18 0.11
C ARG A 354 -7.24 -15.57 0.39
N SER A 355 -6.79 -14.68 -0.49
CA SER A 355 -5.56 -13.94 -0.28
C SER A 355 -5.68 -12.94 0.86
N MET A 356 -6.79 -12.21 0.94
CA MET A 356 -7.05 -11.26 2.03
C MET A 356 -7.30 -11.99 3.37
N GLU A 357 -7.94 -13.16 3.36
CA GLU A 357 -8.06 -14.06 4.52
C GLU A 357 -6.68 -14.47 5.04
N HIS A 358 -5.77 -14.85 4.14
CA HIS A 358 -4.41 -15.18 4.52
C HIS A 358 -3.72 -13.98 5.19
N PHE A 359 -3.86 -12.77 4.63
CA PHE A 359 -3.28 -11.56 5.20
C PHE A 359 -3.91 -11.12 6.52
N SER A 360 -5.23 -11.25 6.68
CA SER A 360 -5.89 -10.88 7.94
C SER A 360 -5.41 -11.75 9.11
N MET A 361 -4.94 -12.98 8.84
CA MET A 361 -4.47 -13.92 9.85
C MET A 361 -2.94 -13.95 10.07
N MET A 362 -2.12 -13.56 9.07
CA MET A 362 -0.63 -13.60 9.14
C MET A 362 0.01 -12.50 10.01
N ALA A 363 -0.83 -11.68 10.62
CA ALA A 363 -0.50 -10.42 11.25
C ALA A 363 0.31 -10.49 12.57
N GLU A 364 0.54 -11.67 13.15
CA GLU A 364 1.45 -11.84 14.31
C GLU A 364 2.94 -11.59 13.97
N SER A 365 3.23 -11.41 12.67
CA SER A 365 4.56 -11.30 12.10
C SER A 365 4.80 -9.97 11.38
N TYR A 366 4.01 -8.91 11.62
CA TYR A 366 4.20 -7.63 10.92
C TYR A 366 5.60 -7.04 11.12
N GLY A 367 6.31 -7.40 12.20
CA GLY A 367 7.70 -7.00 12.47
C GLY A 367 8.77 -7.75 11.65
N GLU A 368 8.50 -8.97 11.20
CA GLU A 368 9.38 -9.72 10.29
C GLU A 368 8.89 -9.53 8.85
N VAL A 369 9.25 -8.37 8.32
CA VAL A 369 8.78 -7.89 7.03
C VAL A 369 9.43 -8.72 5.90
N GLY A 370 8.66 -9.65 5.30
CA GLY A 370 9.10 -10.48 4.18
C GLY A 370 8.71 -11.96 4.24
N GLY A 371 7.56 -12.29 4.83
CA GLY A 371 7.08 -13.65 4.90
C GLY A 371 6.96 -14.29 3.51
N ASN A 372 7.38 -15.56 3.39
CA ASN A 372 7.18 -16.38 2.20
C ASN A 372 5.69 -16.69 2.02
N SER A 373 4.91 -15.74 1.51
CA SER A 373 3.55 -16.03 1.08
C SER A 373 3.59 -16.87 -0.21
N PRO A 374 2.58 -17.73 -0.45
CA PRO A 374 2.55 -18.57 -1.64
C PRO A 374 2.60 -17.80 -2.97
N PHE A 375 2.34 -16.50 -2.98
CA PHE A 375 2.23 -15.65 -4.17
C PHE A 375 3.23 -14.46 -4.17
N THR A 376 4.13 -14.36 -3.19
CA THR A 376 5.24 -13.39 -3.20
C THR A 376 6.22 -13.73 -4.34
N LEU A 377 6.82 -12.72 -4.96
CA LEU A 377 7.95 -12.97 -5.88
C LEU A 377 9.15 -13.43 -5.07
N ASP A 378 9.91 -14.35 -5.64
CA ASP A 378 11.24 -14.66 -5.15
C ASP A 378 12.13 -13.40 -5.17
N GLU A 379 12.91 -13.20 -4.09
CA GLU A 379 13.75 -12.01 -3.94
C GLU A 379 14.80 -11.91 -5.04
N PHE A 380 15.40 -13.04 -5.45
CA PHE A 380 16.36 -13.07 -6.54
C PHE A 380 15.70 -12.67 -7.87
N ALA A 381 14.47 -13.13 -8.12
CA ALA A 381 13.69 -12.68 -9.28
C ALA A 381 13.50 -11.15 -9.27
N MET A 382 13.23 -10.54 -8.11
CA MET A 382 13.12 -9.08 -7.98
C MET A 382 14.46 -8.36 -8.20
N LEU A 383 15.56 -8.90 -7.67
CA LEU A 383 16.90 -8.33 -7.82
C LEU A 383 17.42 -8.42 -9.26
N SER A 384 16.92 -9.38 -10.03
CA SER A 384 17.23 -9.60 -11.46
C SER A 384 16.36 -8.78 -12.43
N ASP A 385 15.34 -8.09 -11.95
CA ASP A 385 14.45 -7.26 -12.77
C ASP A 385 15.22 -6.06 -13.34
N SER A 386 15.38 -6.03 -14.66
CA SER A 386 16.15 -5.01 -15.38
C SER A 386 15.58 -3.59 -15.25
N ARG A 387 14.37 -3.43 -14.70
CA ARG A 387 13.77 -2.12 -14.38
C ARG A 387 14.31 -1.54 -13.08
N TYR A 388 15.13 -2.27 -12.34
CA TYR A 388 15.73 -1.81 -11.09
C TYR A 388 17.24 -1.76 -11.25
N VAL A 389 17.84 -0.64 -10.82
CA VAL A 389 19.30 -0.48 -10.78
C VAL A 389 19.79 -0.38 -9.35
N GLY A 390 21.04 -0.78 -9.13
CA GLY A 390 21.68 -0.71 -7.83
C GLY A 390 21.76 0.72 -7.29
N SER A 391 21.86 0.82 -5.96
CA SER A 391 22.13 2.09 -5.27
C SER A 391 23.39 1.97 -4.41
N LEU A 392 23.89 3.11 -3.92
CA LEU A 392 25.07 3.16 -3.05
C LEU A 392 24.85 2.52 -1.67
N TRP A 393 23.59 2.34 -1.24
CA TRP A 393 23.25 1.82 0.09
C TRP A 393 23.24 0.28 0.16
N GLY A 394 23.40 -0.40 -0.98
CA GLY A 394 23.53 -1.86 -1.04
C GLY A 394 22.53 -2.54 -1.98
N PRO A 395 22.56 -3.88 -2.05
CA PRO A 395 21.78 -4.65 -3.03
C PRO A 395 20.27 -4.57 -2.79
N SER A 396 19.84 -4.51 -1.53
CA SER A 396 18.44 -4.44 -1.10
C SER A 396 17.80 -3.05 -1.26
N VAL A 397 18.59 -2.03 -1.65
CA VAL A 397 18.10 -0.67 -1.93
C VAL A 397 18.30 -0.40 -3.42
N ARG A 398 17.19 -0.22 -4.15
CA ARG A 398 17.20 -0.07 -5.61
C ARG A 398 16.55 1.20 -6.08
N ILE A 399 16.88 1.64 -7.28
CA ILE A 399 16.19 2.73 -7.97
C ILE A 399 15.39 2.13 -9.11
N LYS A 400 14.08 2.42 -9.17
CA LYS A 400 13.22 1.93 -10.25
C LYS A 400 13.35 2.82 -11.48
N MET A 401 13.98 2.29 -12.53
CA MET A 401 13.93 2.85 -13.87
C MET A 401 12.53 2.63 -14.45
N SER A 402 11.80 3.72 -14.64
CA SER A 402 10.47 3.67 -15.24
C SER A 402 10.53 4.32 -16.61
N SER A 403 10.14 3.59 -17.65
CA SER A 403 9.89 4.20 -18.96
C SER A 403 8.70 5.17 -18.86
N PRO A 404 8.69 6.28 -19.61
CA PRO A 404 7.54 7.18 -19.67
C PRO A 404 6.28 6.39 -20.04
N GLN A 405 5.26 6.44 -19.18
CA GLN A 405 3.95 5.88 -19.47
C GLN A 405 2.97 7.02 -19.70
N LYS A 406 2.17 6.95 -20.77
CA LYS A 406 1.07 7.89 -20.96
C LYS A 406 -0.02 7.60 -19.92
N PRO A 407 -0.56 8.64 -19.25
CA PRO A 407 -1.74 8.51 -18.42
C PRO A 407 -2.97 7.95 -19.16
N GLY A 408 -4.00 7.53 -18.41
CA GLY A 408 -5.26 7.05 -18.97
C GLY A 408 -5.79 5.80 -18.25
N THR A 409 -6.43 4.89 -18.98
CA THR A 409 -6.99 3.64 -18.44
C THR A 409 -6.52 2.42 -19.25
N TYR A 410 -6.53 1.25 -18.61
CA TYR A 410 -6.49 -0.05 -19.27
C TYR A 410 -7.91 -0.48 -19.61
N SER A 411 -8.05 -1.23 -20.70
CA SER A 411 -9.35 -1.72 -21.16
C SER A 411 -9.93 -2.83 -20.27
N SER A 412 -9.06 -3.55 -19.57
CA SER A 412 -9.42 -4.62 -18.62
C SER A 412 -8.25 -4.92 -17.67
N TRP A 413 -8.51 -5.72 -16.64
CA TRP A 413 -7.46 -6.34 -15.82
C TRP A 413 -6.48 -7.16 -16.66
N MET A 414 -6.96 -7.84 -17.71
CA MET A 414 -6.11 -8.66 -18.56
C MET A 414 -5.16 -7.82 -19.42
N ASP A 415 -5.64 -6.72 -19.98
CA ASP A 415 -4.81 -5.72 -20.67
C ASP A 415 -3.72 -5.15 -19.73
N PHE A 416 -4.08 -4.83 -18.49
CA PHE A 416 -3.11 -4.45 -17.48
C PHE A 416 -2.02 -5.52 -17.27
N PHE A 417 -2.40 -6.80 -17.11
CA PHE A 417 -1.42 -7.88 -16.90
C PHE A 417 -0.53 -8.13 -18.12
N GLN A 418 -1.11 -8.19 -19.32
CA GLN A 418 -0.35 -8.36 -20.55
C GLN A 418 0.65 -7.22 -20.77
N SER A 419 0.34 -6.00 -20.31
CA SER A 419 1.28 -4.87 -20.33
C SER A 419 2.50 -5.04 -19.39
N LYS A 420 2.44 -5.99 -18.44
CA LYS A 420 3.49 -6.28 -17.45
C LYS A 420 4.16 -7.64 -17.64
N SER A 421 3.49 -8.57 -18.32
CA SER A 421 3.94 -9.95 -18.53
C SER A 421 4.87 -10.07 -19.74
N THR A 422 5.89 -10.92 -19.63
CA THR A 422 6.68 -11.39 -20.77
C THR A 422 6.01 -12.54 -21.52
N THR A 423 5.03 -13.19 -20.90
CA THR A 423 4.26 -14.32 -21.45
C THR A 423 2.94 -13.79 -21.99
N LYS A 424 2.80 -13.78 -23.32
CA LYS A 424 1.56 -13.37 -23.99
C LYS A 424 0.51 -14.48 -23.89
N GLU A 425 -0.76 -14.12 -23.79
CA GLU A 425 -1.82 -15.10 -23.99
C GLU A 425 -1.71 -15.70 -25.40
N PRO A 426 -2.06 -16.98 -25.56
CA PRO A 426 -2.37 -17.50 -26.87
C PRO A 426 -3.50 -16.66 -27.45
N GLU A 427 -3.32 -16.13 -28.67
CA GLU A 427 -4.42 -15.46 -29.36
C GLU A 427 -5.62 -16.39 -29.36
N SER A 428 -6.76 -15.91 -28.85
CA SER A 428 -7.99 -16.69 -28.94
C SER A 428 -8.20 -16.96 -30.41
N SER A 429 -8.16 -18.23 -30.83
CA SER A 429 -8.60 -18.65 -32.14
C SER A 429 -10.12 -18.43 -32.19
N GLN A 430 -10.54 -17.18 -32.31
CA GLN A 430 -11.85 -16.87 -32.84
C GLN A 430 -11.85 -17.54 -34.21
N SER A 431 -12.65 -18.59 -34.28
CA SER A 431 -13.03 -19.29 -35.49
C SER A 431 -13.02 -18.29 -36.65
N LYS A 432 -11.99 -18.38 -37.51
CA LYS A 432 -12.17 -18.04 -38.91
C LYS A 432 -13.25 -19.02 -39.37
N LYS A 433 -14.52 -18.65 -39.19
CA LYS A 433 -15.62 -19.23 -39.94
C LYS A 433 -15.13 -19.21 -41.37
N HIS A 434 -14.89 -20.39 -41.91
CA HIS A 434 -14.66 -20.56 -43.34
C HIS A 434 -15.79 -19.82 -44.04
N ALA A 435 -15.47 -18.64 -44.60
CA ALA A 435 -16.27 -18.09 -45.66
C ALA A 435 -16.22 -19.14 -46.76
N ARG A 436 -17.36 -19.82 -46.94
CA ARG A 436 -17.60 -20.75 -48.03
C ARG A 436 -17.14 -20.06 -49.32
N PRO A 437 -16.26 -20.67 -50.14
CA PRO A 437 -16.02 -20.13 -51.46
C PRO A 437 -17.35 -20.16 -52.20
N THR A 438 -17.81 -19.00 -52.65
CA THR A 438 -18.86 -18.89 -53.65
C THR A 438 -18.42 -19.67 -54.87
N THR A 439 -19.24 -20.65 -55.22
CA THR A 439 -19.27 -21.31 -56.52
C THR A 439 -19.25 -20.29 -57.65
N ASP A 440 -18.25 -20.38 -58.51
CA ASP A 440 -18.40 -20.35 -59.97
C ASP A 440 -17.02 -20.62 -60.56
N GLU A 441 -16.80 -21.85 -61.02
CA GLU A 441 -16.33 -22.09 -62.39
C GLU A 441 -16.37 -23.59 -62.68
N SER A 442 -17.05 -23.87 -63.77
CA SER A 442 -17.36 -25.15 -64.36
C SER A 442 -16.16 -25.78 -65.05
N ASP A 443 -16.13 -27.11 -64.91
CA ASP A 443 -15.82 -28.09 -65.95
C ASP A 443 -14.39 -28.57 -66.24
N GLU A 444 -14.36 -29.91 -66.29
CA GLU A 444 -13.53 -30.82 -67.09
C GLU A 444 -12.24 -31.44 -66.50
N VAL A 445 -12.47 -32.55 -65.79
CA VAL A 445 -12.07 -33.93 -66.18
C VAL A 445 -10.65 -34.14 -66.73
N GLY A 446 -9.86 -34.94 -66.01
CA GLY A 446 -8.67 -35.59 -66.57
C GLY A 446 -7.92 -36.49 -65.57
N GLU A 447 -8.24 -37.78 -65.58
CA GLU A 447 -7.54 -38.87 -64.90
C GLU A 447 -6.04 -38.97 -65.28
N LYS A 448 -5.17 -39.39 -64.34
CA LYS A 448 -4.19 -40.49 -64.55
C LYS A 448 -3.37 -40.88 -63.31
N PHE A 449 -3.62 -42.10 -62.83
CA PHE A 449 -2.69 -43.18 -62.46
C PHE A 449 -1.27 -42.86 -61.93
N GLY A 450 -1.06 -43.17 -60.63
CA GLY A 450 -0.26 -44.32 -60.16
C GLY A 450 1.25 -44.39 -60.38
N LYS A 451 2.02 -44.51 -59.28
CA LYS A 451 2.91 -45.66 -58.99
C LYS A 451 3.67 -45.52 -57.66
N LYS A 452 3.62 -46.60 -56.87
CA LYS A 452 4.50 -46.92 -55.73
C LYS A 452 5.93 -47.27 -56.20
N ARG A 453 6.91 -46.95 -55.35
CA ARG A 453 8.19 -47.64 -55.09
C ARG A 453 8.53 -47.30 -53.62
N GLN A 454 8.96 -48.18 -52.72
CA GLN A 454 9.32 -49.59 -52.76
C GLN A 454 9.05 -50.17 -51.36
#